data_AF-A0A256GGQ9-F1
#
_entry.id   AF-A0A256GGQ9-F1
#
_cell.length_a   1.000
_cell.length_b   1.000
_cell.length_c   1.000
_cell.angle_alpha   90.00
_cell.angle_beta   90.00
_cell.angle_gamma   90.00
#
_symmetry.space_group_name_H-M   'P 1'
#
loop_
_entity.id
_entity.type
_entity.pdbx_description
1 polymer ?
#
loop_
_entity_poly.entity_id
_entity_poly.type
_entity_poly.pdbx_seq_one_letter_code
_entity_poly.pdbx_strand_id
1 'polypeptide(L)' 'MTYYRTAADARAQANFNHSDKCVACDKPLAGPTIVYDLYGTDQVGNAFHRDCAFEMAQRIICDAWPNRRHPKEG' A
#
# COMPACT_ATOMS: atom_id res chain seq x y z
N MET A 1 1.37 2.51 8.36
CA MET A 1 2.23 2.45 7.16
C MET A 1 3.67 2.37 7.63
N THR A 2 4.41 1.36 7.20
CA THR A 2 5.80 1.13 7.59
C THR A 2 6.67 0.94 6.35
N TYR A 3 7.87 1.53 6.37
CA TYR A 3 8.86 1.42 5.31
C TYR A 3 9.94 0.40 5.67
N TYR A 4 10.26 -0.46 4.72
CA TYR A 4 11.33 -1.45 4.82
C TYR A 4 12.28 -1.28 3.65
N ARG A 5 13.59 -1.41 3.92
CA ARG A 5 14.63 -1.25 2.89
C ARG A 5 14.61 -2.38 1.86
N THR A 6 14.15 -3.56 2.26
CA THR A 6 14.04 -4.74 1.39
C THR A 6 12.72 -5.47 1.60
N ALA A 7 12.29 -6.25 0.60
CA ALA A 7 11.13 -7.13 0.70
C ALA A 7 11.34 -8.25 1.75
N ALA A 8 12.59 -8.69 1.94
CA ALA A 8 12.95 -9.64 2.99
C ALA A 8 12.75 -9.06 4.39
N ASP A 9 13.19 -7.81 4.62
CA ASP A 9 12.97 -7.11 5.89
C ASP A 9 11.47 -6.94 6.16
N ALA A 10 10.69 -6.56 5.13
CA ALA A 10 9.24 -6.46 5.25
C ALA A 10 8.63 -7.79 5.70
N ARG A 11 9.01 -8.90 5.06
CA ARG A 11 8.49 -10.23 5.39
C ARG A 11 8.91 -10.72 6.78
N ALA A 12 10.10 -10.34 7.25
CA ALA A 12 10.62 -10.77 8.54
C ALA A 12 10.15 -9.90 9.72
N GLN A 13 9.84 -8.62 9.48
CA GLN A 13 9.65 -7.61 10.53
C GLN A 13 8.27 -6.95 10.50
N ALA A 14 7.42 -7.24 9.51
CA ALA A 14 6.03 -6.78 9.52
C ALA A 14 5.27 -7.44 10.68
N ASN A 15 4.50 -6.64 11.41
CA ASN A 15 3.68 -7.10 12.54
C ASN A 15 2.44 -7.89 12.10
N PHE A 16 2.24 -8.06 10.80
CA PHE A 16 1.09 -8.69 10.18
C PHE A 16 1.49 -9.31 8.84
N ASN A 17 0.72 -10.30 8.39
CA ASN A 17 0.97 -10.95 7.11
C ASN A 17 0.64 -10.00 5.96
N HIS A 18 1.39 -10.10 4.86
CA HIS A 18 1.10 -9.34 3.65
C HIS A 18 1.44 -10.16 2.40
N SER A 19 0.89 -9.75 1.26
CA SER A 19 1.22 -10.37 -0.03
C SER A 19 2.71 -10.25 -0.35
N ASP A 20 3.23 -11.22 -1.11
CA ASP A 20 4.55 -11.19 -1.74
C ASP A 20 4.56 -10.40 -3.06
N LYS A 21 3.40 -9.93 -3.51
CA LYS A 21 3.23 -9.08 -4.69
C LYS A 21 2.84 -7.66 -4.31
N CYS A 22 3.23 -6.72 -5.15
CA CYS A 22 2.77 -5.34 -5.05
C CYS A 22 1.30 -5.23 -5.45
N VAL A 23 0.48 -4.68 -4.55
CA VAL A 23 -0.96 -4.50 -4.78
C VAL A 23 -1.28 -3.57 -5.97
N ALA A 24 -0.37 -2.64 -6.32
CA ALA A 24 -0.61 -1.70 -7.41
C ALA A 24 -0.25 -2.25 -8.81
N CYS A 25 0.77 -3.11 -8.92
CA CYS A 25 1.29 -3.56 -10.22
C CYS A 25 1.32 -5.08 -10.42
N ASP A 26 0.89 -5.86 -9.41
CA ASP A 26 0.87 -7.33 -9.35
C ASP A 26 2.24 -8.04 -9.56
N LYS A 27 3.33 -7.28 -9.63
CA LYS A 27 4.68 -7.85 -9.71
C LYS A 27 5.18 -8.26 -8.32
N PRO A 28 6.07 -9.28 -8.24
CA PRO A 28 6.73 -9.62 -6.99
C PRO A 28 7.39 -8.42 -6.32
N LEU A 29 7.31 -8.37 -4.99
CA LEU A 29 8.01 -7.35 -4.21
C LEU A 29 9.52 -7.54 -4.33
N ALA A 30 10.20 -6.48 -4.73
CA ALA A 30 11.65 -6.45 -4.87
C ALA A 30 12.16 -5.09 -4.38
N GLY A 31 13.26 -5.11 -3.62
CA GLY A 31 13.85 -3.88 -3.07
C GLY A 31 12.95 -3.21 -2.02
N PRO A 32 12.99 -1.86 -1.94
CA PRO A 32 12.27 -1.11 -0.92
C PRO A 32 10.75 -1.30 -0.96
N THR A 33 10.17 -1.62 0.20
CA THR A 33 8.76 -2.01 0.34
C THR A 33 8.04 -1.14 1.36
N ILE A 34 6.83 -0.71 1.04
CA ILE A 34 5.92 -0.03 1.95
C ILE A 34 4.80 -0.99 2.29
N VAL A 35 4.52 -1.16 3.58
CA VAL A 35 3.43 -2.01 4.05
C VAL A 35 2.41 -1.17 4.81
N TYR A 36 1.14 -1.28 4.42
CA TYR A 36 0.01 -0.67 5.10
C TYR A 36 -0.68 -1.71 5.96
N ASP A 37 -0.81 -1.36 7.24
CA ASP A 37 -1.72 -2.05 8.13
C ASP A 37 -3.15 -1.70 7.68
N LEU A 38 -3.94 -2.72 7.37
CA LEU A 38 -5.36 -2.57 7.09
C LEU A 38 -6.10 -3.00 8.35
N TYR A 39 -6.87 -2.08 8.92
CA TYR A 39 -7.84 -2.44 9.96
C TYR A 39 -8.95 -3.30 9.32
N GLY A 40 -8.89 -4.61 9.52
CA GLY A 40 -9.84 -5.59 8.98
C GLY A 40 -9.69 -6.96 9.65
N THR A 41 -10.70 -7.83 9.50
CA THR A 41 -10.80 -9.13 10.19
C THR A 41 -9.69 -10.12 9.83
N ASP A 42 -9.04 -9.93 8.68
CA ASP A 42 -8.15 -10.96 8.12
C ASP A 42 -6.66 -10.65 8.32
N GLN A 43 -6.31 -9.51 8.95
CA GLN A 43 -4.93 -9.07 9.24
C GLN A 43 -3.93 -9.22 8.07
N VAL A 44 -4.41 -9.22 6.83
CA VAL A 44 -3.55 -9.18 5.65
C VAL A 44 -3.37 -7.72 5.27
N GLY A 45 -2.19 -7.17 5.52
CA GLY A 45 -1.88 -5.83 5.10
C GLY A 45 -1.48 -5.74 3.64
N ASN A 46 -1.59 -4.54 3.08
CA ASN A 46 -1.24 -4.28 1.70
C ASN A 46 0.25 -3.94 1.58
N ALA A 47 0.96 -4.63 0.71
CA ALA A 47 2.36 -4.34 0.42
C ALA A 47 2.53 -3.73 -0.98
N PHE A 48 3.44 -2.77 -1.08
CA PHE A 48 3.72 -2.02 -2.31
C PHE A 48 5.23 -1.84 -2.50
N HIS A 49 5.68 -1.77 -3.75
CA HIS A 49 6.95 -1.11 -4.03
C HIS A 49 6.86 0.35 -3.58
N ARG A 50 8.00 0.92 -3.14
CA ARG A 50 8.07 2.34 -2.74
C ARG A 50 7.41 3.26 -3.76
N ASP A 51 7.81 3.16 -5.03
CA ASP A 51 7.36 4.10 -6.06
C ASP A 51 5.87 3.93 -6.39
N CYS A 52 5.39 2.68 -6.42
CA CYS A 52 3.96 2.40 -6.56
C CYS A 52 3.12 2.98 -5.41
N ALA A 53 3.64 2.96 -4.18
CA ALA A 53 2.95 3.56 -3.04
C ALA A 53 2.84 5.10 -3.19
N PHE A 54 3.89 5.77 -3.68
CA PHE A 54 3.87 7.20 -3.94
C PHE A 54 2.90 7.57 -5.06
N GLU A 55 2.90 6.83 -6.18
CA GLU A 55 1.95 7.05 -7.28
C GLU A 55 0.50 6.87 -6.82
N MET A 56 0.23 5.83 -6.03
CA MET A 56 -1.10 5.58 -5.45
C MET A 56 -1.52 6.71 -4.50
N ALA A 57 -0.64 7.15 -3.60
CA ALA A 57 -0.92 8.25 -2.69
C ALA A 57 -1.22 9.55 -3.45
N GLN A 58 -0.45 9.86 -4.50
CA GLN A 58 -0.68 11.01 -5.34
C GLN A 58 -2.03 10.93 -6.05
N ARG A 59 -2.39 9.77 -6.63
CA ARG A 59 -3.70 9.56 -7.25
C ARG A 59 -4.84 9.75 -6.26
N ILE A 60 -4.74 9.14 -5.07
CA ILE A 60 -5.76 9.30 -4.03
C ILE A 60 -5.95 10.78 -3.69
N ILE A 61 -4.86 11.53 -3.52
CA ILE A 61 -4.94 12.97 -3.26
C ILE A 61 -5.59 13.69 -4.44
N CYS A 62 -5.12 13.48 -5.67
CA CYS A 62 -5.61 14.18 -6.85
C CYS A 62 -7.08 13.86 -7.18
N ASP A 63 -7.49 12.60 -7.06
CA ASP A 63 -8.83 12.13 -7.43
C ASP A 63 -9.85 12.40 -6.32
N ALA A 64 -9.44 12.25 -5.05
CA ALA A 64 -10.34 12.47 -3.92
C ALA A 64 -10.45 13.94 -3.53
N TRP A 65 -9.40 14.76 -3.64
CA TRP A 65 -9.44 16.15 -3.15
C TRP A 65 -10.46 17.07 -3.85
N PRO A 66 -10.79 16.95 -5.16
CA PRO A 66 -11.91 17.71 -5.73
C PRO A 66 -13.29 17.19 -5.29
N ASN A 67 -13.41 15.92 -4.87
CA ASN A 67 -14.70 15.27 -4.57
C ASN A 67 -14.90 14.91 -3.08
N ARG A 68 -13.94 15.23 -2.21
CA ARG A 68 -13.92 14.85 -0.78
C ARG A 68 -15.12 15.36 0.02
N ARG A 69 -15.68 16.50 -0.39
CA ARG A 69 -16.78 17.20 0.34
C ARG A 69 -18.13 17.14 -0.37
N HIS A 70 -18.14 16.75 -1.64
CA HIS A 70 -19.33 16.57 -2.45
C HIS A 70 -19.18 15.24 -3.17
N PRO A 71 -19.63 14.11 -2.57
CA PRO A 71 -19.75 12.88 -3.33
C PRO A 71 -20.59 13.19 -4.57
N LYS A 72 -20.12 12.81 -5.75
CA LYS A 72 -20.95 12.92 -6.96
C LYS A 72 -22.19 12.08 -6.70
N GLU A 73 -23.34 12.74 -6.56
CA GLU A 73 -24.64 12.06 -6.57
C GLU A 73 -24.73 11.35 -7.92
N GLY A 74 -24.80 10.01 -7.86
CA GLY A 74 -25.08 9.16 -9.02
C GLY A 74 -26.56 9.13 -9.32
#